data_AF-A0A3C1N4V1-F1
#
_entry.id   AF-A0A3C1N4V1-F1
#
_cell.length_a   1.000
_cell.length_b   1.000
_cell.length_c   1.000
_cell.angle_alpha   90.00
_cell.angle_beta   90.00
_cell.angle_gamma   90.00
#
_symmetry.space_group_name_H-M   'P 1'
#
loop_
_entity.id
_entity.type
_entity.pdbx_description
1 polymer ?
#
loop_
_entity_poly.entity_id
_entity_poly.type
_entity_poly.pdbx_seq_one_letter_code
_entity_poly.pdbx_strand_id
1 'polypeptide(L)'
;SPAVRDGLVSRIRGNLNQMVDANLFIQEDIETLLGQITICDSEKEALVGAEFVSEAASEDLELKQALFSRMEESVDVETILASNTSTHP
;
A
#
# COMPACT_ATOMS: atom_id res chain seq x y z
N SER A 1 -2.43 -7.57 10.08
CA SER A 1 -3.18 -7.72 11.35
C SER A 1 -3.68 -6.34 11.77
N PRO A 2 -4.68 -6.24 12.67
CA PRO A 2 -5.17 -4.96 13.18
C PRO A 2 -4.05 -4.07 13.74
N ALA A 3 -3.14 -4.65 14.52
CA ALA A 3 -2.00 -3.92 15.09
C ALA A 3 -1.08 -3.27 14.05
N VAL A 4 -0.91 -3.88 12.86
CA VAL A 4 -0.12 -3.28 11.77
C VAL A 4 -0.85 -2.09 11.14
N ARG A 5 -2.19 -2.17 11.02
CA ARG A 5 -3.03 -1.10 10.47
C ARG A 5 -3.03 0.12 11.39
N ASP A 6 -3.21 -0.10 12.69
CA ASP A 6 -3.27 0.98 13.69
C ASP A 6 -1.96 1.80 13.75
N GLY A 7 -0.82 1.15 13.52
CA GLY A 7 0.49 1.80 13.52
C GLY A 7 0.89 2.49 12.21
N LEU A 8 0.15 2.29 11.10
CA LEU A 8 0.57 2.69 9.76
C LEU A 8 0.78 4.21 9.66
N VAL A 9 -0.22 4.99 10.07
CA VAL A 9 -0.19 6.46 9.98
C VAL A 9 0.99 7.02 10.78
N SER A 10 1.25 6.48 11.97
CA SER A 10 2.38 6.89 12.80
C SER A 10 3.72 6.60 12.12
N ARG A 11 3.85 5.44 11.46
CA ARG A 11 5.07 5.06 10.72
C ARG A 11 5.31 5.97 9.52
N ILE A 12 4.27 6.25 8.73
CA ILE A 12 4.37 7.14 7.55
C ILE A 12 4.74 8.55 8.00
N ARG A 13 4.08 9.07 9.06
CA ARG A 13 4.43 10.38 9.65
C ARG A 13 5.89 10.44 10.10
N GLY A 14 6.38 9.40 10.76
CA GLY A 14 7.78 9.31 11.17
C GLY A 14 8.77 9.42 10.00
N ASN A 15 8.49 8.74 8.89
CA ASN A 15 9.30 8.84 7.68
C ASN A 15 9.25 10.24 7.04
N LEU A 16 8.06 10.86 6.97
CA LEU A 16 7.90 12.21 6.43
C LEU A 16 8.65 13.24 7.28
N ASN A 17 8.61 13.14 8.61
CA ASN A 17 9.38 14.02 9.49
C ASN A 17 10.89 13.89 9.23
N GLN A 18 11.41 12.67 9.00
CA GLN A 18 12.83 12.49 8.62
C GLN A 18 13.16 13.17 7.28
N MET A 19 12.23 13.19 6.33
CA MET A 19 12.40 13.92 5.07
C MET A 19 12.37 15.44 5.28
N VAL A 20 11.55 15.94 6.20
CA VAL A 20 11.54 17.36 6.61
C VAL A 20 12.88 17.75 7.24
N ASP A 21 13.37 16.94 8.19
CA ASP A 21 14.69 17.15 8.82
C ASP A 21 15.83 17.16 7.79
N ALA A 22 15.69 16.38 6.72
CA ALA A 22 16.61 16.35 5.59
C ALA A 22 16.42 17.49 4.57
N ASN A 23 15.48 18.42 4.78
CA ASN A 23 15.08 19.48 3.85
C ASN A 23 14.58 18.96 2.49
N LEU A 24 13.98 17.77 2.46
CA LEU A 24 13.41 17.14 1.26
C LEU A 24 11.88 17.30 1.18
N PHE A 25 11.26 17.82 2.23
CA PHE A 25 9.81 17.97 2.36
C PHE A 25 9.47 19.13 3.30
N ILE A 26 8.22 19.62 3.27
CA ILE A 26 7.75 20.69 4.17
C ILE A 26 6.78 20.14 5.23
N GLN A 27 6.87 20.66 6.46
CA GLN A 27 6.12 20.14 7.60
C GLN A 27 4.61 20.32 7.42
N GLU A 28 4.20 21.43 6.80
CA GLU A 28 2.81 21.84 6.63
C GLU A 28 2.01 20.88 5.74
N ASP A 29 2.70 20.16 4.83
CA ASP A 29 2.06 19.26 3.87
C ASP A 29 1.80 17.86 4.44
N ILE A 30 2.38 17.51 5.60
CA ILE A 30 2.31 16.16 6.14
C ILE A 30 0.86 15.72 6.38
N GLU A 31 0.04 16.55 7.04
CA GLU A 31 -1.34 16.17 7.36
C GLU A 31 -2.22 16.12 6.11
N THR A 32 -1.96 16.97 5.11
CA THR A 32 -2.63 16.92 3.80
C THR A 32 -2.33 15.59 3.10
N LEU A 33 -1.06 15.15 3.09
CA LEU A 33 -0.65 13.91 2.44
C LEU A 33 -1.20 12.68 3.18
N LEU A 34 -1.15 12.67 4.52
CA LEU A 34 -1.75 11.59 5.31
C LEU A 34 -3.26 11.48 5.09
N GLY A 35 -3.95 12.61 4.85
CA GLY A 35 -5.37 12.63 4.50
C GLY A 35 -5.72 12.00 3.15
N GLN A 36 -4.74 11.77 2.27
CA GLN A 36 -4.93 11.06 0.99
C GLN A 36 -4.85 9.54 1.13
N ILE A 37 -4.46 9.03 2.30
CA ILE A 37 -4.26 7.60 2.55
C ILE A 37 -5.51 7.02 3.18
N THR A 38 -6.14 6.08 2.46
CA THR A 38 -7.27 5.30 2.99
C THR A 38 -6.78 3.94 3.45
N ILE A 39 -7.04 3.59 4.72
CA ILE A 39 -6.76 2.26 5.26
C ILE A 39 -8.04 1.42 5.14
N CYS A 40 -7.98 0.35 4.36
CA CYS A 40 -9.12 -0.53 4.12
C CYS A 40 -9.08 -1.76 5.01
N ASP A 41 -10.26 -2.28 5.37
CA ASP A 41 -10.37 -3.46 6.21
C ASP A 41 -10.33 -4.78 5.44
N SER A 42 -10.61 -4.70 4.13
CA SER A 42 -10.57 -5.84 3.21
C SER A 42 -9.84 -5.51 1.91
N GLU A 43 -9.37 -6.56 1.22
CA GLU A 43 -8.79 -6.45 -0.13
C GLU A 43 -9.81 -5.83 -1.09
N LYS A 44 -11.08 -6.29 -1.03
CA LYS A 44 -12.15 -5.80 -1.90
C LYS A 44 -12.34 -4.29 -1.79
N GLU A 45 -12.38 -3.74 -0.58
CA GLU A 45 -12.47 -2.29 -0.37
C GLU A 45 -11.29 -1.52 -0.96
N ALA A 46 -10.09 -2.09 -0.90
CA ALA A 46 -8.88 -1.46 -1.44
C ALA A 46 -8.80 -1.50 -2.98
N LEU A 47 -9.50 -2.43 -3.62
CA LEU A 47 -9.40 -2.67 -5.06
C LEU A 47 -10.47 -1.95 -5.89
N VAL A 48 -11.56 -1.49 -5.28
CA VAL A 48 -12.65 -0.81 -6.01
C VAL A 48 -12.12 0.46 -6.68
N GLY A 49 -12.17 0.48 -8.02
CA GLY A 49 -11.72 1.61 -8.83
C GLY A 49 -10.21 1.81 -8.86
N ALA A 50 -9.43 0.81 -8.44
CA ALA A 50 -7.98 0.89 -8.51
C ALA A 50 -7.49 0.78 -9.97
N GLU A 51 -6.74 1.77 -10.43
CA GLU A 51 -6.10 1.73 -11.76
C GLU A 51 -4.76 0.96 -11.73
N PHE A 52 -4.10 0.96 -10.57
CA PHE A 52 -2.82 0.29 -10.35
C PHE A 52 -2.75 -0.26 -8.92
N VAL A 53 -2.24 -1.49 -8.80
CA VAL A 53 -2.06 -2.18 -7.51
C VAL A 53 -0.62 -2.68 -7.41
N SER A 54 0.06 -2.30 -6.31
CA SER A 54 1.36 -2.85 -5.95
C SER A 54 1.22 -3.84 -4.79
N GLU A 55 1.59 -5.09 -5.03
CA GLU A 55 1.60 -6.15 -4.04
C GLU A 55 2.94 -6.16 -3.28
N ALA A 56 2.87 -6.07 -1.95
CA ALA A 56 4.02 -6.05 -1.05
C ALA A 56 3.80 -6.91 0.21
N ALA A 57 3.13 -8.05 0.06
CA ALA A 57 3.03 -9.08 1.08
C ALA A 57 4.38 -9.79 1.27
N SER A 58 4.43 -10.64 2.31
CA SER A 58 5.60 -11.48 2.62
C SER A 58 6.12 -12.22 1.38
N GLU A 59 7.44 -12.43 1.33
CA GLU A 59 8.11 -13.12 0.22
C GLU A 59 7.86 -14.64 0.28
N ASP A 60 6.62 -15.00 -0.01
CA ASP A 60 6.10 -16.36 -0.10
C ASP A 60 5.32 -16.48 -1.42
N LEU A 61 5.81 -17.35 -2.32
CA LEU A 61 5.29 -17.45 -3.67
C LEU A 61 3.84 -17.93 -3.70
N GLU A 62 3.47 -18.91 -2.88
CA GLU A 62 2.11 -19.44 -2.84
C GLU A 62 1.12 -18.39 -2.33
N LEU A 63 1.52 -17.65 -1.29
CA LEU A 63 0.74 -16.52 -0.76
C LEU A 63 0.49 -15.46 -1.84
N LYS A 64 1.55 -15.05 -2.55
CA LYS A 64 1.46 -14.03 -3.61
C LYS A 64 0.57 -14.50 -4.74
N GLN A 65 0.78 -15.70 -5.27
CA GLN A 65 -0.06 -16.25 -6.34
C GLN A 65 -1.54 -16.31 -5.92
N ALA A 66 -1.83 -16.79 -4.70
CA ALA A 66 -3.19 -16.82 -4.18
C ALA A 66 -3.79 -15.42 -4.02
N LEU A 67 -2.99 -14.42 -3.65
CA LEU A 67 -3.44 -13.03 -3.56
C LEU A 67 -3.77 -12.47 -4.94
N PHE A 68 -2.92 -12.69 -5.95
CA PHE A 68 -3.17 -12.26 -7.33
C PHE A 68 -4.46 -12.85 -7.90
N SER A 69 -4.69 -14.15 -7.72
CA SER A 69 -5.94 -14.77 -8.16
C SER A 69 -7.18 -14.13 -7.53
N ARG A 70 -7.13 -13.76 -6.24
CA ARG A 70 -8.25 -13.03 -5.58
C ARG A 70 -8.40 -11.60 -6.08
N MET A 71 -7.29 -10.91 -6.37
CA MET A 71 -7.32 -9.54 -6.88
C MET A 71 -7.94 -9.49 -8.28
N GLU A 72 -7.57 -10.43 -9.17
CA GLU A 72 -8.12 -10.54 -10.54
C GLU A 72 -9.64 -10.66 -10.57
N GLU A 73 -10.26 -11.28 -9.56
CA GLU A 73 -11.73 -11.38 -9.44
C GLU A 73 -12.41 -10.06 -9.05
N SER A 74 -11.65 -9.09 -8.53
CA SER A 74 -12.18 -7.87 -7.91
C SER A 74 -11.82 -6.57 -8.64
N VAL A 75 -10.82 -6.60 -9.53
CA VAL A 75 -10.34 -5.42 -10.26
C VAL A 75 -10.96 -5.30 -11.65
N ASP A 76 -10.85 -4.11 -12.24
CA ASP A 76 -11.22 -3.90 -13.63
C ASP A 76 -10.19 -4.54 -14.57
N VAL A 77 -10.61 -4.87 -15.80
CA VAL A 77 -9.75 -5.54 -16.78
C VAL A 77 -8.52 -4.70 -17.18
N GLU A 78 -8.61 -3.38 -17.06
CA GLU A 78 -7.52 -2.45 -17.37
C GLU A 78 -6.60 -2.18 -16.15
N THR A 79 -6.95 -2.70 -14.96
CA THR A 79 -6.14 -2.51 -13.75
C THR A 79 -4.81 -3.22 -13.89
N ILE A 80 -3.72 -2.50 -13.63
CA ILE A 80 -2.37 -3.09 -13.62
C ILE A 80 -2.07 -3.66 -12.23
N LEU A 81 -1.81 -4.96 -12.16
CA LEU A 81 -1.32 -5.63 -10.96
C LEU A 81 0.20 -5.84 -11.07
N ALA A 82 0.95 -5.38 -10.08
CA ALA A 82 2.41 -5.49 -10.04
C ALA A 82 2.90 -6.02 -8.69
N SER A 83 3.82 -6.98 -8.70
CA SER A 83 4.46 -7.48 -7.47
C SER A 83 5.75 -6.73 -7.18
N ASN A 84 5.95 -6.34 -5.92
CA ASN A 84 7.23 -5.83 -5.39
C ASN A 84 8.11 -6.99 -4.89
N THR A 85 8.10 -8.12 -5.61
CA THR A 85 8.97 -9.27 -5.36
C THR A 85 10.44 -8.90 -5.63
N SER A 86 11.34 -9.46 -4.84
CA SER A 86 12.79 -9.26 -4.98
C SER A 86 13.53 -10.52 -5.37
N THR A 87 12.91 -11.68 -5.17
CA THR A 87 13.55 -12.99 -5.33
C THR A 87 12.80 -13.93 -6.28
N HIS A 88 11.52 -13.66 -6.56
CA HIS A 88 10.72 -14.44 -7.49
C HIS A 88 10.56 -13.71 -8.83
N PRO A 89 10.69 -14.43 -9.96
CA PRO A 89 10.41 -13.89 -11.29
C PRO A 89 8.92 -13.71 -11.55
#